data_AF-A0A920LLW7-F1
#
_entry.id   AF-A0A920LLW7-F1
#
_cell.length_a   1.000
_cell.length_b   1.000
_cell.length_c   1.000
_cell.angle_alpha   90.00
_cell.angle_beta   90.00
_cell.angle_gamma   90.00
#
_symmetry.space_group_name_H-M   'P 1'
#
loop_
_entity.id
_entity.type
_entity.pdbx_description
1 polymer ?
#
loop_
_entity_poly.entity_id
_entity_poly.type
_entity_poly.pdbx_seq_one_letter_code
_entity_poly.pdbx_strand_id
1 'polypeptide(L)'
;MRGKISIIQLKKGFRYGFDAVFLASFVNGYLKKLKKKKISLADVGSGVGTISLIIAYQNDKINITAIENNDTYLEIANENIVRNNFQKKINLMQGDILNIDNDLINRFDIVVTNPPFYDRKQKKSENELDNYAKRIINYESWIENSVKLLKDKGIIFLNYSNSTSRKIIKISWHKNWIF
;
A
#
# COMPACT_ATOMS: atom_id res chain seq x y z
N MET A 1 -8.52 -15.81 -9.60
CA MET A 1 -9.26 -14.77 -8.85
C MET A 1 -10.66 -14.49 -9.37
N ARG A 2 -11.07 -14.92 -10.58
CA ARG A 2 -12.41 -14.63 -11.13
C ARG A 2 -13.53 -14.98 -10.14
N GLY A 3 -14.27 -13.96 -9.70
CA GLY A 3 -15.46 -14.06 -8.85
C GLY A 3 -15.26 -14.24 -7.34
N LYS A 4 -14.02 -14.44 -6.86
CA LYS A 4 -13.77 -14.81 -5.45
C LYS A 4 -13.49 -13.63 -4.51
N ILE A 5 -13.15 -12.47 -5.07
CA ILE A 5 -13.03 -11.21 -4.35
C ILE A 5 -13.87 -10.19 -5.13
N SER A 6 -14.69 -9.41 -4.44
CA SER A 6 -15.46 -8.32 -5.00
C SER A 6 -14.87 -6.99 -4.53
N ILE A 7 -14.52 -6.10 -5.46
CA ILE A 7 -13.91 -4.80 -5.14
C ILE A 7 -14.78 -3.70 -5.74
N ILE A 8 -15.32 -2.88 -4.84
CA ILE A 8 -15.98 -1.62 -5.11
C ILE A 8 -14.88 -0.57 -5.27
N GLN A 9 -15.02 0.23 -6.32
CA GLN A 9 -14.10 1.31 -6.65
C GLN A 9 -14.89 2.45 -7.31
N LEU A 10 -14.40 3.67 -7.13
CA LEU A 10 -15.02 4.86 -7.71
C LEU A 10 -14.91 4.83 -9.24
N LYS A 11 -15.92 5.38 -9.92
CA LYS A 11 -15.89 5.59 -11.38
C LYS A 11 -14.90 6.69 -11.80
N LYS A 12 -14.63 7.65 -10.90
CA LYS A 12 -13.69 8.78 -11.06
C LYS A 12 -12.71 8.79 -9.88
N GLY A 13 -11.53 9.41 -10.01
CA GLY A 13 -10.42 9.29 -9.04
C GLY A 13 -9.42 8.19 -9.39
N PHE A 14 -8.45 7.94 -8.51
CA PHE A 14 -7.50 6.83 -8.68
C PHE A 14 -8.23 5.50 -8.70
N ARG A 15 -7.91 4.68 -9.71
CA ARG A 15 -8.41 3.31 -9.84
C ARG A 15 -7.23 2.36 -9.80
N TYR A 16 -7.26 1.43 -8.86
CA TYR A 16 -6.26 0.38 -8.79
C TYR A 16 -6.35 -0.48 -10.04
N GLY A 17 -5.27 -0.47 -10.82
CA GLY A 17 -5.17 -1.15 -12.09
C GLY A 17 -4.40 -2.46 -11.99
N PHE A 18 -3.80 -2.86 -13.12
CA PHE A 18 -2.96 -4.05 -13.19
C PHE A 18 -1.72 -3.96 -12.29
N ASP A 19 -1.21 -2.75 -12.05
CA ASP A 19 -0.07 -2.46 -11.19
C ASP A 19 -0.26 -2.98 -9.76
N ALA A 20 -1.44 -2.77 -9.18
CA ALA A 20 -1.78 -3.24 -7.85
C ALA A 20 -1.93 -4.77 -7.80
N VAL A 21 -2.50 -5.36 -8.84
CA VAL A 21 -2.64 -6.82 -8.98
C VAL A 21 -1.26 -7.49 -9.09
N PHE A 22 -0.36 -6.93 -9.90
CA PHE A 22 1.00 -7.43 -10.05
C PHE A 22 1.81 -7.30 -8.76
N LEU A 23 1.74 -6.14 -8.09
CA LEU A 23 2.42 -5.93 -6.82
C LEU A 23 1.93 -6.94 -5.76
N ALA A 24 0.62 -7.12 -5.63
CA ALA A 24 0.04 -8.12 -4.72
C ALA A 24 0.45 -9.56 -5.10
N SER A 25 0.51 -9.88 -6.40
CA SER A 25 0.96 -11.20 -6.87
C SER A 25 2.43 -11.46 -6.51
N PHE A 26 3.29 -10.45 -6.68
CA PHE A 26 4.71 -10.52 -6.33
C PHE A 26 4.91 -10.74 -4.83
N VAL A 27 4.20 -9.96 -3.99
CA VAL A 27 4.19 -10.15 -2.53
C VAL A 27 3.72 -11.57 -2.16
N ASN A 28 2.66 -12.08 -2.79
CA ASN A 28 2.18 -13.44 -2.56
C ASN A 28 3.21 -14.52 -2.94
N GLY A 29 3.96 -14.31 -4.02
CA GLY A 29 5.06 -15.19 -4.42
C GLY A 29 6.16 -15.26 -3.34
N TYR A 30 6.48 -14.12 -2.72
CA TYR A 30 7.40 -14.07 -1.59
C TYR A 30 6.84 -14.75 -0.33
N LEU A 31 5.59 -14.42 0.04
CA LEU A 31 4.91 -14.99 1.21
C LEU A 31 4.85 -16.52 1.18
N LYS A 32 4.62 -17.13 0.02
CA LYS A 32 4.61 -18.60 -0.15
C LYS A 32 5.93 -19.27 0.23
N LYS A 33 7.05 -18.56 0.11
CA LYS A 33 8.38 -19.08 0.48
C LYS A 33 8.63 -19.01 1.99
N LEU A 34 7.89 -18.17 2.71
CA LEU A 34 8.05 -18.01 4.14
C LEU A 34 7.37 -19.18 4.87
N LYS A 35 8.15 -19.97 5.61
CA LYS A 35 7.65 -21.01 6.53
C LYS A 35 7.09 -20.44 7.86
N LYS A 36 6.85 -19.12 7.95
CA LYS A 36 6.50 -18.42 9.20
C LYS A 36 5.03 -18.66 9.62
N LYS A 37 4.77 -18.61 10.93
CA LYS A 37 3.45 -18.90 11.54
C LYS A 37 2.44 -17.74 11.45
N LYS A 38 2.87 -16.48 11.35
CA LYS A 38 2.03 -15.30 11.12
C LYS A 38 2.88 -14.13 10.63
N ILE A 39 2.42 -13.39 9.62
CA ILE A 39 3.13 -12.25 9.04
C ILE A 39 2.33 -10.97 9.30
N SER A 40 3.02 -9.93 9.76
CA SER A 40 2.48 -8.57 9.89
C SER A 40 2.83 -7.75 8.65
N LEU A 41 1.82 -7.17 7.99
CA LEU A 41 1.98 -6.41 6.75
C LEU A 41 1.29 -5.04 6.86
N ALA A 42 1.95 -3.98 6.41
CA ALA A 42 1.33 -2.66 6.22
C ALA A 42 1.11 -2.39 4.73
N ASP A 43 -0.10 -2.00 4.34
CA ASP A 43 -0.45 -1.51 3.00
C ASP A 43 -0.60 0.01 3.06
N VAL A 44 0.42 0.73 2.61
CA VAL A 44 0.57 2.18 2.78
C VAL A 44 0.04 2.91 1.55
N GLY A 45 -0.94 3.80 1.74
CA GLY A 45 -1.72 4.39 0.66
C GLY A 45 -2.65 3.34 0.05
N SER A 46 -3.37 2.62 0.92
CA SER A 46 -4.15 1.44 0.54
C SER A 46 -5.33 1.75 -0.38
N GLY A 47 -5.78 3.02 -0.42
CA GLY A 47 -6.98 3.47 -1.11
C GLY A 47 -8.15 2.55 -0.78
N VAL A 48 -8.82 1.98 -1.79
CA VAL A 48 -9.97 1.09 -1.58
C VAL A 48 -9.61 -0.33 -1.08
N GLY A 49 -8.34 -0.56 -0.73
CA GLY A 49 -7.86 -1.81 -0.12
C GLY A 49 -7.50 -2.92 -1.13
N THR A 50 -7.33 -2.60 -2.41
CA THR A 50 -7.15 -3.62 -3.46
C THR A 50 -6.01 -4.60 -3.16
N ILE A 51 -4.81 -4.09 -2.81
CA ILE A 51 -3.65 -4.94 -2.51
C ILE A 51 -3.93 -5.79 -1.26
N SER A 52 -4.39 -5.15 -0.18
CA SER A 52 -4.79 -5.80 1.06
C SER A 52 -5.76 -6.97 0.85
N LEU A 53 -6.83 -6.78 0.07
CA LEU A 53 -7.84 -7.81 -0.20
C LEU A 53 -7.24 -9.01 -0.95
N ILE A 54 -6.40 -8.75 -1.96
CA ILE A 54 -5.76 -9.80 -2.76
C ILE A 54 -4.80 -10.64 -1.92
N ILE A 55 -4.03 -10.00 -1.04
CA ILE A 55 -3.11 -10.69 -0.14
C ILE A 55 -3.89 -11.46 0.93
N ALA A 56 -4.90 -10.86 1.56
CA ALA A 56 -5.72 -11.53 2.58
C ALA A 56 -6.45 -12.76 2.05
N TYR A 57 -6.89 -12.72 0.80
CA TYR A 57 -7.54 -13.84 0.14
C TYR A 57 -6.63 -15.07 -0.04
N GLN A 58 -5.33 -14.86 -0.32
CA GLN A 58 -4.39 -15.95 -0.61
C GLN A 58 -3.62 -16.44 0.63
N ASN A 59 -3.73 -15.75 1.77
CA ASN A 59 -2.94 -16.05 2.95
C ASN A 59 -3.81 -16.05 4.21
N ASP A 60 -3.86 -17.18 4.92
CA ASP A 60 -4.62 -17.29 6.18
C ASP A 60 -3.86 -16.78 7.40
N LYS A 61 -2.53 -16.75 7.32
CA LYS A 61 -1.63 -16.36 8.40
C LYS A 61 -1.06 -14.95 8.20
N ILE A 62 -1.90 -14.03 7.73
CA ILE A 62 -1.53 -12.62 7.51
C ILE A 62 -2.36 -11.73 8.44
N ASN A 63 -1.71 -10.67 8.96
CA ASN A 63 -2.38 -9.55 9.60
C ASN A 63 -1.98 -8.28 8.86
N ILE A 64 -2.94 -7.64 8.20
CA ILE A 64 -2.73 -6.48 7.35
C ILE A 64 -3.24 -5.24 8.07
N THR A 65 -2.44 -4.18 8.12
CA THR A 65 -2.89 -2.83 8.45
C THR A 65 -2.93 -2.02 7.15
N ALA A 66 -4.13 -1.67 6.70
CA ALA A 66 -4.36 -0.84 5.53
C ALA A 66 -4.43 0.64 5.95
N ILE A 67 -3.48 1.45 5.50
CA ILE A 67 -3.29 2.85 5.92
C ILE A 67 -3.68 3.77 4.77
N GLU A 68 -4.66 4.64 5.02
CA GLU A 68 -5.18 5.60 4.05
C GLU A 68 -5.59 6.91 4.74
N ASN A 69 -5.44 8.07 4.09
CA ASN A 69 -5.83 9.37 4.68
C ASN A 69 -7.00 10.05 3.96
N ASN A 70 -7.53 9.45 2.89
CA ASN A 70 -8.72 9.93 2.23
C ASN A 70 -9.99 9.25 2.77
N ASP A 71 -10.90 10.03 3.33
CA ASP A 71 -12.13 9.53 3.96
C ASP A 71 -13.02 8.73 3.00
N THR A 72 -13.14 9.18 1.74
CA THR A 72 -13.93 8.47 0.72
C THR A 72 -13.33 7.10 0.40
N TYR A 73 -12.00 6.99 0.32
CA TYR A 73 -11.35 5.69 0.13
C TYR A 73 -11.43 4.81 1.36
N LEU A 74 -11.35 5.37 2.56
CA LEU A 74 -11.53 4.62 3.81
C LEU A 74 -12.93 3.99 3.87
N GLU A 75 -13.98 4.73 3.56
CA GLU A 75 -15.36 4.22 3.54
C GLU A 75 -15.50 3.02 2.59
N ILE A 76 -15.01 3.16 1.36
CA ILE A 76 -15.09 2.09 0.35
C ILE A 76 -14.19 0.90 0.71
N ALA A 77 -13.01 1.15 1.27
CA ALA A 77 -12.12 0.09 1.74
C ALA A 77 -12.78 -0.72 2.85
N ASN A 78 -13.46 -0.07 3.79
CA ASN A 78 -14.20 -0.74 4.85
C ASN A 78 -15.33 -1.60 4.27
N GLU A 79 -16.12 -1.06 3.34
CA GLU A 79 -17.16 -1.85 2.65
C GLU A 79 -16.57 -3.06 1.94
N ASN A 80 -15.45 -2.89 1.23
CA ASN A 80 -14.76 -3.99 0.57
C ASN A 80 -14.26 -5.06 1.55
N ILE A 81 -13.68 -4.65 2.69
CA ILE A 81 -13.21 -5.60 3.72
C ILE A 81 -14.38 -6.42 4.26
N VAL A 82 -15.49 -5.76 4.59
CA VAL A 82 -16.70 -6.41 5.12
C VAL A 82 -17.31 -7.35 4.07
N ARG A 83 -17.47 -6.88 2.84
CA ARG A 83 -18.05 -7.64 1.72
C ARG A 83 -17.30 -8.94 1.42
N ASN A 84 -15.99 -8.97 1.67
CA ASN A 84 -15.16 -10.16 1.45
C ASN A 84 -14.87 -10.95 2.74
N ASN A 85 -15.50 -10.60 3.87
CA ASN A 85 -15.31 -11.25 5.18
C ASN A 85 -13.86 -11.24 5.68
N PHE A 86 -13.12 -10.15 5.45
CA PHE A 86 -11.70 -10.02 5.81
C PHE A 86 -11.43 -9.17 7.05
N GLN A 87 -12.43 -8.81 7.85
CA GLN A 87 -12.28 -8.03 9.08
C GLN A 87 -11.31 -8.66 10.09
N LYS A 88 -11.14 -9.99 10.06
CA LYS A 88 -10.19 -10.71 10.93
C LYS A 88 -8.74 -10.67 10.44
N LYS A 89 -8.52 -10.28 9.17
CA LYS A 89 -7.21 -10.27 8.51
C LYS A 89 -6.73 -8.86 8.17
N ILE A 90 -7.65 -7.92 7.98
CA ILE A 90 -7.36 -6.54 7.55
C ILE A 90 -7.93 -5.58 8.58
N ASN A 91 -7.05 -4.79 9.20
CA ASN A 91 -7.40 -3.64 10.00
C ASN A 91 -7.24 -2.38 9.16
N LEU A 92 -8.34 -1.67 8.90
CA LEU A 92 -8.29 -0.37 8.24
C LEU A 92 -7.94 0.70 9.26
N MET A 93 -7.04 1.61 8.88
CA MET A 93 -6.57 2.68 9.74
C MET A 93 -6.49 3.99 8.95
N GLN A 94 -7.14 5.03 9.47
CA GLN A 94 -6.93 6.38 8.97
C GLN A 94 -5.54 6.87 9.39
N GLY A 95 -4.72 7.29 8.44
CA GLY A 95 -3.38 7.78 8.74
C GLY A 95 -2.67 8.36 7.52
N ASP A 96 -1.90 9.42 7.74
CA ASP A 96 -1.02 9.99 6.73
C ASP A 96 0.40 9.46 6.94
N ILE A 97 0.95 8.77 5.95
CA ILE A 97 2.33 8.27 6.02
C ILE A 97 3.37 9.40 6.12
N LEU A 98 3.05 10.62 5.68
CA LEU A 98 3.93 11.77 5.86
C LEU A 98 3.95 12.28 7.31
N ASN A 99 2.96 11.89 8.11
CA ASN A 99 2.84 12.21 9.53
C ASN A 99 2.37 10.97 10.32
N ILE A 100 3.18 9.91 10.27
CA ILE A 100 2.80 8.60 10.81
C ILE A 100 2.95 8.56 12.33
N ASP A 101 2.04 7.84 12.99
CA ASP A 101 2.11 7.62 14.43
C ASP A 101 3.37 6.82 14.81
N ASN A 102 4.03 7.22 15.91
CA ASN A 102 5.17 6.52 16.47
C ASN A 102 4.82 5.09 16.86
N ASP A 103 3.56 4.84 17.22
CA ASP A 103 3.03 3.52 17.55
C ASP A 103 3.01 2.53 16.37
N LEU A 104 3.41 2.96 15.16
CA LEU A 104 3.51 2.11 13.97
C LEU A 104 4.95 1.78 13.56
N ILE A 105 5.93 2.43 14.21
CA ILE A 105 7.35 2.23 13.93
C ILE A 105 7.77 0.82 14.35
N ASN A 106 8.58 0.14 13.52
CA ASN A 106 9.16 -1.17 13.82
C ASN A 106 8.11 -2.28 14.09
N ARG A 107 6.96 -2.26 13.40
CA ARG A 107 5.84 -3.20 13.65
C ARG A 107 5.58 -4.23 12.58
N PHE A 108 6.08 -4.04 11.37
CA PHE A 108 5.67 -4.86 10.22
C PHE A 108 6.84 -5.70 9.67
N ASP A 109 6.58 -6.99 9.42
CA ASP A 109 7.53 -7.84 8.67
C ASP A 109 7.62 -7.37 7.21
N ILE A 110 6.51 -6.88 6.67
CA ILE A 110 6.39 -6.44 5.29
C ILE A 110 5.68 -5.09 5.22
N VAL A 111 6.18 -4.19 4.38
CA VAL A 111 5.46 -2.99 3.96
C VAL A 111 5.23 -3.10 2.46
N VAL A 112 4.01 -2.83 2.00
CA VAL A 112 3.68 -2.71 0.58
C VAL A 112 3.15 -1.32 0.31
N THR A 113 3.56 -0.71 -0.79
CA THR A 113 3.03 0.60 -1.17
C THR A 113 3.02 0.80 -2.68
N ASN A 114 1.95 1.41 -3.17
CA ASN A 114 1.84 1.87 -4.56
C ASN A 114 1.63 3.39 -4.56
N PRO A 115 2.68 4.17 -4.25
CA PRO A 115 2.57 5.62 -4.16
C PRO A 115 2.13 6.23 -5.51
N PRO A 116 1.30 7.27 -5.53
CA PRO A 116 0.95 7.96 -6.77
C PRO A 116 2.19 8.58 -7.44
N PHE A 117 2.30 8.40 -8.77
CA PHE A 117 3.50 8.75 -9.55
C PHE A 117 3.39 10.05 -10.38
N TYR A 118 2.42 10.92 -10.10
CA TYR A 118 2.10 12.01 -11.03
C TYR A 118 3.02 13.22 -10.89
N ASP A 119 3.52 13.68 -12.04
CA ASP A 119 4.37 14.87 -12.18
C ASP A 119 3.55 16.17 -12.04
N ARG A 120 4.17 17.23 -11.52
CA ARG A 120 3.58 18.52 -11.13
C ARG A 120 2.81 19.26 -12.24
N LYS A 121 2.98 18.82 -13.50
CA LYS A 121 2.57 19.55 -14.70
C LYS A 121 1.13 19.28 -15.15
N GLN A 122 0.39 18.38 -14.49
CA GLN A 122 -1.00 18.13 -14.86
C GLN A 122 -1.93 19.20 -14.27
N LYS A 123 -2.84 19.71 -15.10
CA LYS A 123 -3.89 20.65 -14.65
C LYS A 123 -4.74 20.00 -13.56
N LYS A 124 -5.11 20.79 -12.54
CA LYS A 124 -6.10 20.39 -11.53
C LYS A 124 -7.40 19.97 -12.24
N SER A 125 -7.96 18.85 -11.80
CA SER A 125 -9.31 18.41 -12.17
C SER A 125 -10.34 19.18 -11.33
N GLU A 126 -11.56 19.30 -11.80
CA GLU A 126 -12.70 19.74 -10.96
C GLU A 126 -13.06 18.67 -9.91
N ASN A 127 -12.65 17.42 -10.12
CA ASN A 127 -12.88 16.33 -9.17
C ASN A 127 -11.75 16.25 -8.13
N GLU A 128 -12.09 16.36 -6.85
CA GLU A 128 -11.12 16.32 -5.74
C GLU A 128 -10.38 14.98 -5.61
N LEU A 129 -11.02 13.86 -5.96
CA LEU A 129 -10.40 12.54 -5.93
C LEU A 129 -9.36 12.38 -7.04
N ASP A 130 -9.59 12.98 -8.20
CA ASP A 130 -8.57 13.04 -9.26
C ASP A 130 -7.37 13.88 -8.80
N ASN A 131 -7.62 14.97 -8.07
CA ASN A 131 -6.54 15.81 -7.54
C ASN A 131 -5.75 15.10 -6.44
N TYR A 132 -6.43 14.34 -5.58
CA TYR A 132 -5.80 13.49 -4.58
C TYR A 132 -4.90 12.45 -5.25
N ALA A 133 -5.42 11.75 -6.27
CA ALA A 133 -4.66 10.79 -7.07
C ALA A 133 -3.42 11.39 -7.76
N LYS A 134 -3.53 12.65 -8.20
CA LYS A 134 -2.47 13.40 -8.90
C LYS A 134 -1.56 14.17 -7.95
N ARG A 135 -1.76 14.09 -6.64
CA ARG A 135 -1.03 14.91 -5.68
C ARG A 135 0.46 14.61 -5.75
N ILE A 136 1.25 15.68 -5.74
CA ILE A 136 2.70 15.59 -5.62
C ILE A 136 3.00 15.07 -4.22
N ILE A 137 3.60 13.89 -4.15
CA ILE A 137 4.07 13.34 -2.89
C ILE A 137 5.55 13.65 -2.75
N ASN A 138 5.98 14.02 -1.53
CA ASN A 138 7.38 13.91 -1.17
C ASN A 138 7.74 12.42 -1.13
N TYR A 139 8.10 11.90 -2.30
CA TYR A 139 8.33 10.47 -2.51
C TYR A 139 9.45 9.93 -1.62
N GLU A 140 10.46 10.77 -1.34
CA GLU A 140 11.57 10.41 -0.45
C GLU A 140 11.03 10.21 0.96
N SER A 141 10.30 11.19 1.51
CA SER A 141 9.69 11.06 2.83
C SER A 141 8.64 9.95 2.92
N TRP A 142 7.90 9.69 1.84
CA TRP A 142 6.95 8.57 1.77
C TRP A 142 7.67 7.23 1.95
N ILE A 143 8.76 7.01 1.21
CA ILE A 143 9.55 5.78 1.34
C ILE A 143 10.25 5.73 2.70
N GLU A 144 10.87 6.82 3.14
CA GLU A 144 11.56 6.85 4.43
C GLU A 144 10.61 6.50 5.58
N ASN A 145 9.41 7.09 5.59
CA ASN A 145 8.40 6.79 6.61
C ASN A 145 7.84 5.38 6.45
N SER A 146 7.66 4.89 5.22
CA SER A 146 7.27 3.50 4.96
C SER A 146 8.29 2.52 5.54
N VAL A 147 9.58 2.81 5.43
CA VAL A 147 10.63 1.94 5.98
C VAL A 147 10.73 2.04 7.50
N LYS A 148 10.43 3.18 8.13
CA LYS A 148 10.34 3.25 9.60
C LYS A 148 9.34 2.26 10.19
N LEU A 149 8.33 1.85 9.41
CA LEU A 149 7.34 0.87 9.86
C LEU A 149 7.89 -0.56 9.92
N LEU A 150 8.96 -0.84 9.17
CA LEU A 150 9.54 -2.18 9.08
C LEU A 150 10.23 -2.58 10.38
N LYS A 151 10.03 -3.85 10.74
CA LYS A 151 10.86 -4.55 11.70
C LYS A 151 12.30 -4.69 11.21
N ASP A 152 13.21 -5.00 12.11
CA ASP A 152 14.53 -5.52 11.73
C ASP A 152 14.39 -6.67 10.73
N LYS A 153 15.12 -6.56 9.60
CA LYS A 153 15.06 -7.50 8.46
C LYS A 153 13.69 -7.56 7.77
N GLY A 154 12.83 -6.58 8.00
CA GLY A 154 11.59 -6.39 7.27
C GLY A 154 11.85 -6.05 5.80
N ILE A 155 10.85 -6.29 4.96
CA ILE A 155 10.96 -6.09 3.52
C ILE A 155 9.90 -5.12 3.02
N ILE A 156 10.31 -4.18 2.19
CA ILE A 156 9.40 -3.30 1.47
C ILE A 156 9.20 -3.79 0.04
N PHE A 157 7.95 -3.83 -0.40
CA PHE A 157 7.56 -4.00 -1.80
C PHE A 157 6.91 -2.72 -2.28
N LEU A 158 7.41 -2.16 -3.38
CA LEU A 158 6.85 -0.92 -3.90
C LEU A 158 6.86 -0.88 -5.42
N ASN A 159 5.82 -0.29 -5.98
CA ASN A 159 5.86 0.15 -7.36
C ASN A 159 6.58 1.49 -7.43
N TYR A 160 7.31 1.70 -8.52
CA TYR A 160 7.92 2.98 -8.84
C TYR A 160 7.94 3.22 -10.33
N SER A 161 7.87 4.50 -10.72
CA SER A 161 8.08 4.90 -12.11
C SER A 161 9.57 5.01 -12.42
N ASN A 162 9.93 4.84 -13.70
CA ASN A 162 11.33 5.00 -14.16
C ASN A 162 11.95 6.34 -13.77
N SER A 163 11.16 7.42 -13.73
CA SER A 163 11.63 8.74 -13.29
C SER A 163 12.02 8.81 -11.80
N THR A 164 11.55 7.85 -11.00
CA THR A 164 11.76 7.81 -9.55
C THR A 164 12.82 6.76 -9.13
N SER A 165 13.16 5.84 -10.03
CA SER A 165 14.15 4.77 -9.84
C SER A 165 15.49 5.27 -9.26
N ARG A 166 16.06 6.34 -9.84
CA ARG A 166 17.34 6.92 -9.39
C ARG A 166 17.29 7.43 -7.96
N LYS A 167 16.16 8.00 -7.53
CA LYS A 167 15.97 8.52 -6.16
C LYS A 167 15.89 7.37 -5.16
N ILE A 168 15.17 6.30 -5.50
CA ILE A 168 15.05 5.10 -4.68
C ILE A 168 16.40 4.43 -4.47
N ILE A 169 17.18 4.27 -5.54
CA ILE A 169 18.55 3.76 -5.45
C ILE A 169 19.36 4.67 -4.53
N LYS A 170 19.34 5.99 -4.72
CA LYS A 170 20.10 6.89 -3.84
C LYS A 170 19.72 6.75 -2.35
N ILE A 171 18.43 6.66 -2.02
CA ILE A 171 17.95 6.48 -0.64
C ILE A 171 18.46 5.15 -0.06
N SER A 172 18.34 4.06 -0.82
CA SER A 172 18.76 2.73 -0.37
C SER A 172 20.26 2.66 -0.04
N TRP A 173 21.11 3.29 -0.86
CA TRP A 173 22.56 3.32 -0.65
C TRP A 173 22.93 4.09 0.62
N HIS A 174 22.27 5.21 0.90
CA HIS A 174 22.51 5.97 2.14
C HIS A 174 22.03 5.24 3.41
N LYS A 175 21.14 4.25 3.27
CA LYS A 175 20.51 3.53 4.39
C LYS A 175 20.93 2.05 4.48
N ASN A 176 21.89 1.61 3.66
CA ASN A 176 22.35 0.21 3.56
C ASN A 176 21.22 -0.79 3.25
N TRP A 177 20.25 -0.44 2.40
CA TRP A 177 19.22 -1.38 1.93
C TRP A 177 19.72 -2.15 0.70
N ILE A 178 19.35 -3.43 0.60
CA ILE A 178 19.70 -4.33 -0.51
C ILE A 178 18.44 -4.59 -1.34
N PHE A 179 18.51 -4.43 -2.67
CA PHE A 179 17.43 -4.77 -3.61
C PHE A 179 17.52 -6.22 -4.11
#